data_AF-A0A1E1FKI7-F1
#
_entry.id   AF-A0A1E1FKI7-F1
#
_cell.length_a   1.000
_cell.length_b   1.000
_cell.length_c   1.000
_cell.angle_alpha   90.00
_cell.angle_beta   90.00
_cell.angle_gamma   90.00
#
_symmetry.space_group_name_H-M   'P 1'
#
loop_
_entity.id
_entity.type
_entity.pdbx_description
1 polymer ?
#
loop_
_entity_poly.entity_id
_entity_poly.type
_entity_poly.pdbx_seq_one_letter_code
_entity_poly.pdbx_strand_id
1 'polypeptide(L)'
;MLKVLIPTFMLFPTIWLTSPKWLWTTTTAHSLLIAFISLTWLKWTSETGWTSSNMYLATDPLSTPLLVLTCWLLPLMVLASPNHINPEPISRQRSYISLLASLQTFLIMAFGATEIIMFYIMFEATLIPTLIIITRWGNQTERLNAGTYFLFYTLAGSLPLLVALLLLQQSTGTLSMLVLQYSQPLQLNSWGHMIWWAGCLIAFLVKMPLYGVHLWLPKAHVEAPVAGSMVLAAVLLKLGGYGMMRMMVMLDPLSKELAYPFIILALWGIIMTGSTCLRQTDLKSLIAYSSVSHMGLVAGGILIQTPWGFSGAIILMIAHGLVSSALFCLANTAYERTHSRTMILARGLQMIFPLTATWWFLANLANLALPPLPNLMGELTIITTLFSWSPWTILLTGLGTLITAGYSLYMFLMSQRGQVPNHITGLQPFHTREHLLMTLHLIPVILLVTKPELMWGWCY
;
A
#
# COMPACT_ATOMS: atom_id res chain seq x y z
N MET A 1 -17.65 -13.15 2.03
CA MET A 1 -16.23 -13.36 2.40
C MET A 1 -15.72 -14.81 2.47
N LEU A 2 -16.44 -15.78 3.06
CA LEU A 2 -15.93 -17.15 3.27
C LEU A 2 -15.46 -17.90 2.01
N LYS A 3 -16.07 -17.62 0.85
CA LYS A 3 -15.68 -18.21 -0.45
C LYS A 3 -14.22 -17.94 -0.83
N VAL A 4 -13.61 -16.85 -0.34
CA VAL A 4 -12.20 -16.52 -0.56
C VAL A 4 -11.36 -16.91 0.65
N LEU A 5 -11.87 -16.71 1.86
CA LEU A 5 -11.14 -17.06 3.09
C LEU A 5 -10.83 -18.56 3.21
N ILE A 6 -11.79 -19.45 2.92
CA ILE A 6 -11.55 -20.89 3.01
C ILE A 6 -10.43 -21.33 2.04
N PRO A 7 -10.45 -20.96 0.75
CA PRO A 7 -9.31 -21.20 -0.14
C PRO A 7 -7.98 -20.63 0.37
N THR A 8 -7.98 -19.43 0.95
CA THR A 8 -6.73 -18.86 1.51
C THR A 8 -6.21 -19.66 2.70
N PHE A 9 -7.08 -20.19 3.58
CA PHE A 9 -6.67 -21.11 4.64
C PHE A 9 -6.19 -22.45 4.07
N MET A 10 -6.78 -22.92 2.98
CA MET A 10 -6.32 -24.13 2.30
C MET A 10 -4.96 -23.96 1.62
N LEU A 11 -4.44 -22.73 1.46
CA LEU A 11 -3.04 -22.56 1.02
C LEU A 11 -2.05 -23.17 2.01
N PHE A 12 -2.29 -23.10 3.33
CA PHE A 12 -1.38 -23.67 4.33
C PHE A 12 -1.11 -25.17 4.13
N PRO A 13 -2.13 -26.07 4.11
CA PRO A 13 -1.89 -27.48 3.87
C PRO A 13 -1.28 -27.72 2.48
N THR A 14 -1.67 -26.95 1.45
CA THR A 14 -1.05 -27.12 0.11
C THR A 14 0.45 -26.81 0.12
N ILE A 15 0.90 -25.75 0.81
CA ILE A 15 2.31 -25.38 0.91
C ILE A 15 3.14 -26.48 1.59
N TRP A 16 2.59 -27.10 2.63
CA TRP A 16 3.31 -28.10 3.43
C TRP A 16 3.27 -29.51 2.83
N LEU A 17 2.19 -29.89 2.14
CA LEU A 17 2.01 -31.24 1.60
C LEU A 17 2.54 -31.39 0.16
N THR A 18 2.68 -30.30 -0.60
CA THR A 18 3.15 -30.37 -1.99
C THR A 18 4.62 -30.78 -2.09
N SER A 19 4.94 -31.55 -3.13
CA SER A 19 6.32 -31.94 -3.42
C SER A 19 7.20 -30.72 -3.75
N PRO A 20 8.50 -30.74 -3.42
CA PRO A 20 9.36 -29.55 -3.49
C PRO A 20 9.49 -28.97 -4.90
N LYS A 21 9.47 -29.82 -5.93
CA LYS A 21 9.55 -29.40 -7.34
C LYS A 21 8.37 -28.53 -7.76
N TRP A 22 7.19 -28.80 -7.21
CA TRP A 22 5.94 -28.17 -7.62
C TRP A 22 5.50 -27.04 -6.68
N LEU A 23 6.24 -26.80 -5.59
CA LEU A 23 5.87 -25.85 -4.52
C LEU A 23 5.52 -24.46 -5.06
N TRP A 24 6.39 -23.86 -5.87
CA TRP A 24 6.18 -22.51 -6.40
C TRP A 24 5.06 -22.48 -7.45
N THR A 25 4.99 -23.48 -8.33
CA THR A 25 3.97 -23.55 -9.38
C THR A 25 2.57 -23.79 -8.83
N THR A 26 2.40 -24.65 -7.81
CA THR A 26 1.08 -24.92 -7.22
C THR A 26 0.61 -23.74 -6.39
N THR A 27 1.49 -23.14 -5.60
CA THR A 27 1.15 -21.96 -4.77
C THR A 27 0.79 -20.75 -5.62
N THR A 28 1.52 -20.49 -6.71
CA THR A 28 1.16 -19.43 -7.68
C THR A 28 -0.17 -19.71 -8.39
N ALA A 29 -0.40 -20.94 -8.86
CA ALA A 29 -1.65 -21.29 -9.52
C ALA A 29 -2.88 -21.16 -8.60
N HIS A 30 -2.81 -21.69 -7.37
CA HIS A 30 -3.91 -21.61 -6.42
C HIS A 30 -4.16 -20.17 -5.95
N SER A 31 -3.11 -19.39 -5.72
CA SER A 31 -3.27 -17.99 -5.33
C SER A 31 -3.82 -17.10 -6.46
N LEU A 32 -3.45 -17.37 -7.70
CA LEU A 32 -4.02 -16.73 -8.87
C LEU A 32 -5.51 -17.10 -9.05
N LEU A 33 -5.89 -18.35 -8.78
CA LEU A 33 -7.30 -18.76 -8.75
C LEU A 33 -8.08 -18.02 -7.66
N ILE A 34 -7.50 -17.84 -6.46
CA ILE A 34 -8.08 -17.01 -5.40
C ILE A 34 -8.25 -15.55 -5.86
N ALA A 35 -7.24 -14.99 -6.52
CA ALA A 35 -7.29 -13.64 -7.07
C ALA A 35 -8.43 -13.48 -8.10
N PHE A 36 -8.61 -14.44 -9.01
CA PHE A 36 -9.72 -14.41 -9.96
C PHE A 36 -11.09 -14.53 -9.30
N ILE A 37 -11.24 -15.38 -8.28
CA ILE A 37 -12.49 -15.47 -7.50
C ILE A 37 -12.79 -14.13 -6.80
N SER A 38 -11.76 -13.42 -6.32
CA SER A 38 -11.95 -12.13 -5.63
C SER A 38 -12.59 -11.06 -6.53
N LEU A 39 -12.40 -11.12 -7.86
CA LEU A 39 -13.03 -10.19 -8.80
C LEU A 39 -14.56 -10.24 -8.77
N THR A 40 -15.15 -11.34 -8.27
CA THR A 40 -16.61 -11.43 -8.08
C THR A 40 -17.15 -10.40 -7.09
N TRP A 41 -16.31 -9.87 -6.19
CA TRP A 41 -16.67 -8.81 -5.25
C TRP A 41 -16.83 -7.43 -5.88
N LEU A 42 -16.28 -7.22 -7.08
CA LEU A 42 -16.45 -5.96 -7.83
C LEU A 42 -17.87 -5.80 -8.37
N LYS A 43 -18.69 -6.86 -8.36
CA LYS A 43 -20.08 -6.78 -8.78
C LYS A 43 -20.91 -6.06 -7.71
N TRP A 44 -20.97 -4.74 -7.84
CA TRP A 44 -21.85 -3.91 -7.05
C TRP A 44 -23.30 -4.13 -7.49
N THR A 45 -24.15 -4.61 -6.58
CA THR A 45 -25.58 -4.90 -6.85
C THR A 45 -26.53 -4.31 -5.84
N SER A 46 -26.04 -3.78 -4.71
CA SER A 46 -26.89 -3.36 -3.61
C SER A 46 -26.98 -1.84 -3.51
N GLU A 47 -28.20 -1.36 -3.28
CA GLU A 47 -28.43 0.00 -2.78
C GLU A 47 -28.07 0.13 -1.29
N THR A 48 -27.93 -0.99 -0.57
CA THR A 48 -27.78 -1.05 0.89
C THR A 48 -26.34 -0.86 1.39
N GLY A 49 -25.41 -0.36 0.57
CA GLY A 49 -24.04 0.02 0.96
C GLY A 49 -23.08 -1.12 1.37
N TRP A 50 -23.60 -2.28 1.75
CA TRP A 50 -22.82 -3.48 2.11
C TRP A 50 -23.35 -4.72 1.38
N THR A 51 -22.45 -5.67 1.14
CA THR A 51 -22.66 -6.93 0.43
C THR A 51 -21.93 -8.08 1.13
N SER A 52 -22.31 -9.32 0.80
CA SER A 52 -21.64 -10.54 1.28
C SER A 52 -21.46 -10.67 2.80
N SER A 53 -22.39 -10.08 3.55
CA SER A 53 -22.36 -9.95 5.00
C SER A 53 -22.57 -11.27 5.76
N ASN A 54 -21.77 -11.45 6.80
CA ASN A 54 -22.00 -12.33 7.93
C ASN A 54 -21.79 -11.50 9.21
N MET A 55 -22.01 -12.08 10.39
CA MET A 55 -21.92 -11.38 11.69
C MET A 55 -20.64 -10.54 11.85
N TYR A 56 -19.50 -11.08 11.40
CA TYR A 56 -18.18 -10.45 11.57
C TYR A 56 -17.59 -9.83 10.29
N LEU A 57 -18.08 -10.22 9.11
CA LEU A 57 -17.43 -9.89 7.85
C LEU A 57 -18.43 -9.39 6.81
N ALA A 58 -18.13 -8.26 6.18
CA ALA A 58 -18.92 -7.70 5.09
C ALA A 58 -18.01 -6.96 4.10
N THR A 59 -18.55 -6.65 2.92
CA THR A 59 -17.84 -5.94 1.86
C THR A 59 -18.65 -4.74 1.39
N ASP A 60 -17.98 -3.64 1.10
CA ASP A 60 -18.57 -2.37 0.65
C ASP A 60 -17.70 -1.76 -0.47
N PRO A 61 -18.12 -0.68 -1.14
CA PRO A 61 -17.37 -0.14 -2.28
C PRO A 61 -15.97 0.38 -1.90
N LEU A 62 -15.72 0.63 -0.61
CA LEU A 62 -14.42 1.06 -0.09
C LEU A 62 -13.49 -0.14 0.18
N SER A 63 -13.98 -1.21 0.82
CA SER A 63 -13.18 -2.42 1.08
C SER A 63 -12.97 -3.27 -0.16
N THR A 64 -13.94 -3.35 -1.08
CA THR A 64 -13.89 -4.27 -2.23
C THR A 64 -12.66 -4.08 -3.12
N PRO A 65 -12.23 -2.87 -3.53
CA PRO A 65 -11.07 -2.74 -4.39
C PRO A 65 -9.76 -3.07 -3.65
N LEU A 66 -9.68 -2.72 -2.35
CA LEU A 66 -8.54 -3.05 -1.50
C LEU A 66 -8.43 -4.57 -1.29
N LEU A 67 -9.55 -5.25 -1.05
CA LEU A 67 -9.64 -6.70 -0.94
C LEU A 67 -9.19 -7.40 -2.23
N VAL A 68 -9.67 -6.93 -3.38
CA VAL A 68 -9.24 -7.46 -4.69
C VAL A 68 -7.73 -7.24 -4.89
N LEU A 69 -7.22 -6.04 -4.58
CA LEU A 69 -5.78 -5.74 -4.65
C LEU A 69 -4.97 -6.68 -3.75
N THR A 70 -5.44 -6.96 -2.52
CA THR A 70 -4.75 -7.88 -1.60
C THR A 70 -4.67 -9.30 -2.16
N CYS A 71 -5.76 -9.79 -2.76
CA CYS A 71 -5.80 -11.12 -3.34
C CYS A 71 -4.96 -11.20 -4.61
N TRP A 72 -4.97 -10.13 -5.41
CA TRP A 72 -4.14 -10.02 -6.61
C TRP A 72 -2.66 -10.02 -6.27
N LEU A 73 -2.22 -9.35 -5.20
CA LEU A 73 -0.80 -9.21 -4.90
C LEU A 73 -0.11 -10.52 -4.52
N LEU A 74 -0.81 -11.49 -3.89
CA LEU A 74 -0.17 -12.73 -3.43
C LEU A 74 0.50 -13.55 -4.54
N PRO A 75 -0.16 -13.90 -5.66
CA PRO A 75 0.52 -14.58 -6.76
C PRO A 75 1.72 -13.78 -7.29
N LEU A 76 1.64 -12.44 -7.35
CA LEU A 76 2.75 -11.60 -7.82
C LEU A 76 3.93 -11.64 -6.86
N MET A 77 3.69 -11.65 -5.55
CA MET A 77 4.74 -11.81 -4.55
C MET A 77 5.44 -13.16 -4.64
N VAL A 78 4.67 -14.24 -4.75
CA VAL A 78 5.20 -15.61 -4.87
C VAL A 78 5.96 -15.76 -6.20
N LEU A 79 5.55 -15.06 -7.26
CA LEU A 79 6.29 -14.99 -8.51
C LEU A 79 7.57 -14.14 -8.39
N ALA A 80 7.62 -13.12 -7.53
CA ALA A 80 8.76 -12.22 -7.39
C ALA A 80 9.93 -12.84 -6.60
N SER A 81 9.62 -13.62 -5.57
CA SER A 81 10.60 -14.11 -4.59
C SER A 81 11.50 -15.32 -4.94
N PRO A 82 11.25 -16.18 -5.96
CA PRO A 82 12.00 -17.41 -6.16
C PRO A 82 13.51 -17.22 -6.31
N ASN A 83 13.95 -16.23 -7.10
CA ASN A 83 15.39 -16.01 -7.35
C ASN A 83 16.18 -15.79 -6.06
N HIS A 84 15.60 -15.08 -5.08
CA HIS A 84 16.23 -14.83 -3.78
C HIS A 84 16.11 -16.00 -2.80
N ILE A 85 15.07 -16.82 -2.91
CA ILE A 85 14.69 -17.81 -1.87
C ILE A 85 15.05 -19.24 -2.25
N ASN A 86 15.23 -19.53 -3.54
CA ASN A 86 15.69 -20.84 -4.02
C ASN A 86 16.96 -21.38 -3.33
N PRO A 87 17.96 -20.57 -2.91
CA PRO A 87 19.12 -21.11 -2.18
C PRO A 87 18.81 -21.52 -0.72
N GLU A 88 17.70 -21.10 -0.14
CA GLU A 88 17.33 -21.47 1.23
C GLU A 88 16.82 -22.92 1.30
N PRO A 89 17.00 -23.64 2.43
CA PRO A 89 16.45 -24.98 2.61
C PRO A 89 14.93 -25.00 2.49
N ILE A 90 14.39 -26.10 1.96
CA ILE A 90 12.96 -26.23 1.62
C ILE A 90 11.99 -25.88 2.76
N SER A 91 12.35 -26.19 4.01
CA SER A 91 11.53 -25.86 5.19
C SER A 91 11.38 -24.34 5.36
N ARG A 92 12.44 -23.57 5.09
CA ARG A 92 12.42 -22.10 5.13
C ARG A 92 11.70 -21.49 3.92
N GLN A 93 11.78 -22.14 2.75
CA GLN A 93 10.97 -21.71 1.60
C GLN A 93 9.48 -21.86 1.90
N ARG A 94 9.08 -23.00 2.48
CA ARG A 94 7.69 -23.25 2.92
C ARG A 94 7.24 -22.28 4.00
N SER A 95 8.09 -22.02 5.00
CA SER A 95 7.75 -21.04 6.04
C SER A 95 7.57 -19.63 5.47
N TYR A 96 8.41 -19.22 4.52
CA TYR A 96 8.26 -17.94 3.82
C TYR A 96 6.91 -17.82 3.10
N ILE A 97 6.55 -18.80 2.28
CA ILE A 97 5.27 -18.78 1.55
C ILE A 97 4.09 -18.83 2.53
N SER A 98 4.21 -19.57 3.64
CA SER A 98 3.19 -19.61 4.69
C SER A 98 3.00 -18.26 5.40
N LEU A 99 4.07 -17.46 5.54
CA LEU A 99 3.98 -16.10 6.09
C LEU A 99 3.35 -15.12 5.11
N LEU A 100 3.58 -15.28 3.80
CA LEU A 100 2.86 -14.50 2.79
C LEU A 100 1.36 -14.86 2.79
N ALA A 101 1.03 -16.14 2.89
CA ALA A 101 -0.35 -16.60 2.99
C ALA A 101 -1.03 -16.10 4.29
N SER A 102 -0.36 -16.16 5.44
CA SER A 102 -0.91 -15.64 6.70
C SER A 102 -1.13 -14.13 6.64
N LEU A 103 -0.19 -13.39 6.04
CA LEU A 103 -0.35 -11.97 5.80
C LEU A 103 -1.58 -11.65 4.94
N GLN A 104 -1.81 -12.41 3.86
CA GLN A 104 -3.03 -12.28 3.06
C GLN A 104 -4.28 -12.58 3.89
N THR A 105 -4.29 -13.63 4.71
CA THR A 105 -5.47 -13.95 5.54
C THR A 105 -5.82 -12.81 6.51
N PHE A 106 -4.82 -12.25 7.21
CA PHE A 106 -5.05 -11.12 8.12
C PHE A 106 -5.53 -9.87 7.38
N LEU A 107 -4.99 -9.60 6.19
CA LEU A 107 -5.41 -8.46 5.38
C LEU A 107 -6.87 -8.59 4.90
N ILE A 108 -7.28 -9.77 4.43
CA ILE A 108 -8.66 -10.02 3.99
C ILE A 108 -9.62 -9.86 5.18
N MET A 109 -9.24 -10.35 6.36
CA MET A 109 -10.06 -10.17 7.57
C MET A 109 -10.09 -8.72 8.05
N ALA A 110 -9.00 -7.95 7.92
CA ALA A 110 -8.94 -6.55 8.30
C ALA A 110 -9.88 -5.69 7.42
N PHE A 111 -9.75 -5.76 6.09
CA PHE A 111 -10.61 -4.97 5.20
C PHE A 111 -12.06 -5.45 5.19
N GLY A 112 -12.31 -6.73 5.50
CA GLY A 112 -13.65 -7.29 5.58
C GLY A 112 -14.35 -7.11 6.93
N ALA A 113 -13.68 -6.58 7.96
CA ALA A 113 -14.21 -6.55 9.32
C ALA A 113 -15.43 -5.61 9.46
N THR A 114 -16.51 -6.11 10.06
CA THR A 114 -17.69 -5.30 10.43
C THR A 114 -17.52 -4.61 11.79
N GLU A 115 -16.81 -5.24 12.73
CA GLU A 115 -16.52 -4.69 14.05
C GLU A 115 -15.17 -3.97 14.06
N ILE A 116 -15.11 -2.74 14.58
CA ILE A 116 -13.87 -1.95 14.59
C ILE A 116 -12.78 -2.61 15.47
N ILE A 117 -13.16 -3.28 16.57
CA ILE A 117 -12.19 -4.00 17.39
C ILE A 117 -11.59 -5.20 16.64
N MET A 118 -12.38 -5.88 15.81
CA MET A 118 -11.85 -6.98 14.98
C MET A 118 -10.92 -6.42 13.90
N PHE A 119 -11.27 -5.28 13.31
CA PHE A 119 -10.37 -4.55 12.43
C PHE A 119 -9.05 -4.23 13.13
N TYR A 120 -9.07 -3.71 14.37
CA TYR A 120 -7.86 -3.42 15.16
C TYR A 120 -7.00 -4.68 15.39
N ILE A 121 -7.60 -5.78 15.84
CA ILE A 121 -6.88 -7.04 16.10
C ILE A 121 -6.20 -7.53 14.82
N MET A 122 -6.92 -7.52 13.68
CA MET A 122 -6.38 -7.96 12.41
C MET A 122 -5.32 -7.00 11.86
N PHE A 123 -5.52 -5.69 12.06
CA PHE A 123 -4.58 -4.63 11.71
C PHE A 123 -3.22 -4.83 12.43
N GLU A 124 -3.23 -5.10 13.73
CA GLU A 124 -2.02 -5.42 14.49
C GLU A 124 -1.46 -6.81 14.14
N ALA A 125 -2.33 -7.80 13.90
CA ALA A 125 -1.88 -9.13 13.50
C ALA A 125 -1.06 -9.12 12.19
N THR A 126 -1.30 -8.18 11.28
CA THR A 126 -0.46 -8.01 10.07
C THR A 126 1.00 -7.67 10.38
N LEU A 127 1.31 -7.11 11.55
CA LEU A 127 2.68 -6.80 11.95
C LEU A 127 3.52 -8.05 12.16
N ILE A 128 2.92 -9.15 12.61
CA ILE A 128 3.69 -10.36 12.97
C ILE A 128 4.32 -11.00 11.72
N PRO A 129 3.57 -11.35 10.65
CA PRO A 129 4.18 -11.92 9.46
C PRO A 129 5.16 -10.95 8.78
N THR A 130 4.83 -9.66 8.76
CA THR A 130 5.66 -8.64 8.08
C THR A 130 6.98 -8.43 8.79
N LEU A 131 6.98 -8.34 10.12
CA LEU A 131 8.20 -8.25 10.93
C LEU A 131 9.10 -9.47 10.68
N ILE A 132 8.53 -10.68 10.67
CA ILE A 132 9.30 -11.91 10.43
C ILE A 132 9.88 -11.89 9.00
N ILE A 133 9.10 -11.47 8.00
CA ILE A 133 9.58 -11.36 6.61
C ILE A 133 10.79 -10.40 6.49
N ILE A 134 10.70 -9.22 7.11
CA ILE A 134 11.77 -8.20 7.07
C ILE A 134 13.01 -8.69 7.80
N THR A 135 12.87 -9.08 9.07
CA THR A 135 14.00 -9.41 9.95
C THR A 135 14.69 -10.72 9.59
N ARG A 136 13.99 -11.67 8.95
CA ARG A 136 14.55 -12.98 8.61
C ARG A 136 15.09 -13.05 7.18
N TRP A 137 14.37 -12.53 6.18
CA TRP A 137 14.74 -12.64 4.76
C TRP A 137 15.21 -11.32 4.12
N GLY A 138 15.35 -10.25 4.90
CA GLY A 138 16.02 -9.03 4.44
C GLY A 138 17.52 -9.25 4.22
N ASN A 139 18.14 -8.52 3.28
CA ASN A 139 19.50 -8.83 2.83
C ASN A 139 20.61 -8.26 3.72
N GLN A 140 20.44 -7.06 4.28
CA GLN A 140 21.50 -6.40 5.05
C GLN A 140 21.32 -6.58 6.57
N THR A 141 22.35 -6.23 7.32
CA THR A 141 22.39 -6.25 8.78
C THR A 141 21.34 -5.34 9.42
N GLU A 142 21.08 -4.18 8.82
CA GLU A 142 20.12 -3.18 9.31
C GLU A 142 18.67 -3.65 9.31
N ARG A 143 18.36 -4.83 8.76
CA ARG A 143 17.00 -5.41 8.78
C ARG A 143 16.42 -5.57 10.18
N LEU A 144 17.26 -5.83 11.18
CA LEU A 144 16.82 -5.95 12.58
C LEU A 144 16.39 -4.59 13.13
N ASN A 145 17.20 -3.57 12.86
CA ASN A 145 16.91 -2.20 13.23
C ASN A 145 15.66 -1.68 12.48
N ALA A 146 15.56 -1.91 11.18
CA ALA A 146 14.36 -1.59 10.42
C ALA A 146 13.10 -2.27 10.98
N GLY A 147 13.22 -3.54 11.42
CA GLY A 147 12.16 -4.26 12.10
C GLY A 147 11.74 -3.63 13.42
N THR A 148 12.69 -3.18 14.26
CA THR A 148 12.37 -2.50 15.53
C THR A 148 11.70 -1.14 15.29
N TYR A 149 12.18 -0.34 14.34
CA TYR A 149 11.50 0.91 13.95
C TYR A 149 10.07 0.66 13.50
N PHE A 150 9.86 -0.31 12.59
CA PHE A 150 8.54 -0.65 12.11
C PHE A 150 7.60 -1.07 13.25
N LEU A 151 8.04 -1.98 14.12
CA LEU A 151 7.22 -2.50 15.21
C LEU A 151 6.85 -1.43 16.24
N PHE A 152 7.84 -0.68 16.73
CA PHE A 152 7.60 0.26 17.84
C PHE A 152 6.85 1.51 17.40
N TYR A 153 7.06 2.00 16.18
CA TYR A 153 6.24 3.09 15.66
C TYR A 153 4.77 2.67 15.63
N THR A 154 4.47 1.49 15.07
CA THR A 154 3.09 1.03 14.94
C THR A 154 2.45 0.75 16.29
N LEU A 155 3.14 0.06 17.21
CA LEU A 155 2.61 -0.23 18.54
C LEU A 155 2.40 1.03 19.38
N ALA A 156 3.34 1.99 19.33
CA ALA A 156 3.20 3.25 20.05
C ALA A 156 1.99 4.06 19.58
N GLY A 157 1.68 4.01 18.27
CA GLY A 157 0.49 4.66 17.72
C GLY A 157 -0.80 3.88 17.97
N SER A 158 -0.75 2.55 17.98
CA SER A 158 -1.96 1.70 18.01
C SER A 158 -2.49 1.38 19.41
N LEU A 159 -1.63 1.33 20.44
CA LEU A 159 -2.12 1.14 21.81
C LEU A 159 -3.06 2.27 22.29
N PRO A 160 -2.80 3.56 22.00
CA PRO A 160 -3.78 4.63 22.24
C PRO A 160 -5.10 4.40 21.51
N LEU A 161 -5.06 3.90 20.26
CA LEU A 161 -6.27 3.56 19.50
C LEU A 161 -7.07 2.46 20.21
N LEU A 162 -6.42 1.41 20.74
CA LEU A 162 -7.12 0.36 21.50
C LEU A 162 -7.89 0.93 22.69
N VAL A 163 -7.24 1.79 23.50
CA VAL A 163 -7.89 2.44 24.64
C VAL A 163 -9.07 3.29 24.16
N ALA A 164 -8.88 4.07 23.09
CA ALA A 164 -9.93 4.90 22.52
C ALA A 164 -11.15 4.07 22.04
N LEU A 165 -10.92 2.92 21.41
CA LEU A 165 -11.98 2.00 20.97
C LEU A 165 -12.73 1.35 22.14
N LEU A 166 -12.03 0.97 23.21
CA LEU A 166 -12.69 0.42 24.41
C LEU A 166 -13.58 1.46 25.11
N LEU A 167 -13.13 2.73 25.15
CA LEU A 167 -13.95 3.85 25.66
C LEU A 167 -15.18 4.10 24.75
N LEU A 168 -15.00 4.02 23.43
CA LEU A 168 -16.11 4.12 22.49
C LEU A 168 -17.11 2.97 22.69
N GLN A 169 -16.65 1.74 22.89
CA GLN A 169 -17.50 0.58 23.17
C GLN A 169 -18.31 0.77 24.46
N GLN A 170 -17.70 1.33 25.52
CA GLN A 170 -18.41 1.57 26.77
C GLN A 170 -19.52 2.62 26.63
N SER A 171 -19.31 3.65 25.80
CA SER A 171 -20.26 4.75 25.62
C SER A 171 -21.38 4.42 24.63
N THR A 172 -21.05 3.78 23.51
CA THR A 172 -22.01 3.47 22.43
C THR A 172 -22.62 2.07 22.53
N GLY A 173 -22.04 1.19 23.36
CA GLY A 173 -22.48 -0.19 23.55
C GLY A 173 -22.11 -1.15 22.41
N THR A 174 -21.72 -0.65 21.24
CA THR A 174 -21.33 -1.48 20.08
C THR A 174 -20.22 -0.80 19.25
N LEU A 175 -19.33 -1.60 18.65
CA LEU A 175 -18.29 -1.13 17.72
C LEU A 175 -18.57 -1.52 16.27
N SER A 176 -19.80 -1.95 15.97
CA SER A 176 -20.15 -2.44 14.64
C SER A 176 -20.26 -1.26 13.68
N MET A 177 -19.43 -1.22 12.63
CA MET A 177 -19.41 -0.15 11.62
C MET A 177 -20.77 0.08 10.96
N LEU A 178 -21.63 -0.95 10.95
CA LEU A 178 -22.99 -0.92 10.41
C LEU A 178 -23.95 -0.14 11.32
N VAL A 179 -23.97 -0.42 12.63
CA VAL A 179 -24.90 0.24 13.57
C VAL A 179 -24.41 1.63 13.93
N LEU A 180 -23.09 1.78 14.03
CA LEU A 180 -22.42 3.01 14.41
C LEU A 180 -22.81 4.22 13.52
N GLN A 181 -23.07 4.00 12.22
CA GLN A 181 -23.53 5.05 11.30
C GLN A 181 -24.89 5.67 11.70
N TYR A 182 -25.70 4.94 12.45
CA TYR A 182 -27.02 5.39 12.92
C TYR A 182 -27.01 5.86 14.38
N SER A 183 -25.84 5.82 15.04
CA SER A 183 -25.69 6.36 16.39
C SER A 183 -25.75 7.88 16.38
N GLN A 184 -26.25 8.47 17.48
CA GLN A 184 -26.26 9.93 17.60
C GLN A 184 -24.82 10.48 17.65
N PRO A 185 -24.58 11.66 17.04
CA PRO A 185 -23.26 12.27 17.06
C PRO A 185 -22.82 12.54 18.50
N LEU A 186 -21.59 12.15 18.83
CA LEU A 186 -21.00 12.36 20.14
C LEU A 186 -20.79 13.86 20.38
N GLN A 187 -21.21 14.37 21.54
CA GLN A 187 -20.89 15.75 21.95
C GLN A 187 -19.45 15.80 22.46
N LEU A 188 -18.53 16.23 21.58
CA LEU A 188 -17.09 16.22 21.83
C LEU A 188 -16.56 17.65 22.12
N ASN A 189 -16.74 18.18 23.33
CA ASN A 189 -16.33 19.58 23.64
C ASN A 189 -15.18 19.74 24.66
N SER A 190 -14.77 18.65 25.32
CA SER A 190 -13.78 18.67 26.40
C SER A 190 -12.37 18.36 25.90
N TRP A 191 -11.35 18.77 26.65
CA TRP A 191 -9.95 18.40 26.39
C TRP A 191 -9.74 16.88 26.34
N GLY A 192 -10.49 16.11 27.13
CA GLY A 192 -10.48 14.65 27.08
C GLY A 192 -10.92 14.10 25.71
N HIS A 193 -11.91 14.74 25.08
CA HIS A 193 -12.35 14.38 23.73
C HIS A 193 -11.30 14.71 22.65
N MET A 194 -10.51 15.77 22.82
CA MET A 194 -9.39 16.06 21.91
C MET A 194 -8.29 14.99 22.00
N ILE A 195 -7.96 14.55 23.22
CA ILE A 195 -6.98 13.47 23.43
C ILE A 195 -7.51 12.14 22.87
N TRP A 196 -8.79 11.86 23.07
CA TRP A 196 -9.44 10.67 22.50
C TRP A 196 -9.43 10.69 20.97
N TRP A 197 -9.74 11.83 20.35
CA TRP A 197 -9.65 12.01 18.90
C TRP A 197 -8.24 11.77 18.36
N ALA A 198 -7.23 12.31 19.07
CA ALA A 198 -5.83 12.05 18.73
C ALA A 198 -5.50 10.55 18.86
N GLY A 199 -5.96 9.90 19.94
CA GLY A 199 -5.82 8.45 20.12
C GLY A 199 -6.44 7.63 18.99
N CYS A 200 -7.58 8.06 18.45
CA CYS A 200 -8.23 7.43 17.30
C CYS A 200 -7.44 7.58 15.99
N LEU A 201 -6.73 8.69 15.77
CA LEU A 201 -6.08 8.96 14.47
C LEU A 201 -4.59 8.65 14.41
N ILE A 202 -3.85 8.78 15.51
CA ILE A 202 -2.38 8.64 15.51
C ILE A 202 -1.95 7.28 14.93
N ALA A 203 -2.62 6.18 15.30
CA ALA A 203 -2.32 4.85 14.76
C ALA A 203 -2.32 4.80 13.22
N PHE A 204 -3.32 5.43 12.61
CA PHE A 204 -3.48 5.46 11.16
C PHE A 204 -2.49 6.40 10.49
N LEU A 205 -2.17 7.54 11.12
CA LEU A 205 -1.15 8.48 10.64
C LEU A 205 0.29 7.95 10.78
N VAL A 206 0.52 6.97 11.66
CA VAL A 206 1.79 6.24 11.69
C VAL A 206 1.87 5.25 10.52
N LYS A 207 0.79 4.50 10.26
CA LYS A 207 0.73 3.49 9.18
C LYS A 207 0.64 4.08 7.78
N MET A 208 -0.13 5.14 7.59
CA MET A 208 0.00 6.05 6.45
C MET A 208 0.99 7.12 6.88
N PRO A 209 2.30 6.89 6.67
CA PRO A 209 3.34 7.66 7.32
C PRO A 209 3.21 9.13 7.00
N LEU A 210 2.65 9.88 7.94
CA LEU A 210 2.65 11.32 7.85
C LEU A 210 4.09 11.81 7.94
N TYR A 211 4.37 12.93 7.28
CA TYR A 211 5.64 13.61 7.47
C TYR A 211 5.91 13.87 8.97
N GLY A 212 7.16 13.68 9.39
CA GLY A 212 7.56 13.56 10.80
C GLY A 212 7.64 12.13 11.31
N VAL A 213 6.61 11.30 11.08
CA VAL A 213 6.55 9.91 11.60
C VAL A 213 6.91 8.85 10.54
N HIS A 214 7.28 9.29 9.34
CA HIS A 214 7.60 8.46 8.18
C HIS A 214 8.94 7.73 8.20
N LEU A 215 9.83 7.97 9.17
CA LEU A 215 11.21 7.48 9.16
C LEU A 215 11.35 5.95 9.15
N TRP A 216 10.34 5.23 9.65
CA TRP A 216 10.33 3.78 9.60
C TRP A 216 10.19 3.24 8.17
N LEU A 217 9.50 3.97 7.28
CA LEU A 217 9.14 3.47 5.95
C LEU A 217 10.37 3.30 5.05
N PRO A 218 11.24 4.31 4.84
CA PRO A 218 12.45 4.13 4.02
C PRO A 218 13.32 2.97 4.49
N LYS A 219 13.47 2.79 5.81
CA LYS A 219 14.24 1.67 6.37
C LYS A 219 13.56 0.32 6.11
N ALA A 220 12.26 0.22 6.39
CA ALA A 220 11.50 -1.02 6.23
C ALA A 220 11.47 -1.48 4.76
N HIS A 221 11.23 -0.59 3.81
CA HIS A 221 11.19 -0.96 2.39
C HIS A 221 12.55 -1.32 1.81
N VAL A 222 13.59 -0.59 2.20
CA VAL A 222 14.94 -0.80 1.67
C VAL A 222 15.50 -2.13 2.15
N GLU A 223 15.24 -2.50 3.41
CA GLU A 223 15.74 -3.74 4.00
C GLU A 223 14.83 -4.96 3.83
N ALA A 224 13.56 -4.76 3.49
CA ALA A 224 12.68 -5.87 3.16
C ALA A 224 13.12 -6.61 1.87
N PRO A 225 12.88 -7.94 1.81
CA PRO A 225 12.88 -8.66 0.54
C PRO A 225 11.75 -8.12 -0.36
N VAL A 226 11.80 -8.47 -1.65
CA VAL A 226 10.90 -7.95 -2.69
C VAL A 226 9.43 -8.07 -2.30
N ALA A 227 8.98 -9.27 -1.92
CA ALA A 227 7.58 -9.47 -1.52
C ALA A 227 7.20 -8.61 -0.30
N GLY A 228 8.10 -8.46 0.67
CA GLY A 228 7.90 -7.57 1.82
C GLY A 228 7.70 -6.13 1.37
N SER A 229 8.58 -5.61 0.50
CA SER A 229 8.45 -4.26 -0.06
C SER A 229 7.16 -4.08 -0.89
N MET A 230 6.73 -5.12 -1.61
CA MET A 230 5.48 -5.12 -2.38
C MET A 230 4.26 -5.00 -1.46
N VAL A 231 4.12 -5.83 -0.41
CA VAL A 231 2.94 -5.75 0.48
C VAL A 231 2.95 -4.48 1.31
N LEU A 232 4.13 -4.07 1.79
CA LEU A 232 4.29 -2.81 2.49
C LEU A 232 3.75 -1.68 1.62
N ALA A 233 4.19 -1.60 0.35
CA ALA A 233 3.82 -0.49 -0.51
C ALA A 233 2.37 -0.58 -0.95
N ALA A 234 1.94 -1.75 -1.42
CA ALA A 234 0.65 -1.90 -2.09
C ALA A 234 -0.53 -1.88 -1.11
N VAL A 235 -0.38 -2.47 0.08
CA VAL A 235 -1.52 -2.76 0.95
C VAL A 235 -1.35 -2.24 2.38
N LEU A 236 -0.19 -2.41 3.03
CA LEU A 236 -0.08 -2.09 4.47
C LEU A 236 -0.20 -0.59 4.75
N LEU A 237 0.28 0.27 3.84
CA LEU A 237 0.03 1.71 3.95
C LEU A 237 -1.47 2.03 3.81
N LYS A 238 -2.19 1.27 2.98
CA LYS A 238 -3.61 1.50 2.67
C LYS A 238 -4.52 1.08 3.81
N LEU A 239 -4.08 0.17 4.69
CA LEU A 239 -4.78 -0.11 5.95
C LEU A 239 -4.92 1.15 6.80
N GLY A 240 -3.93 2.04 6.81
CA GLY A 240 -4.03 3.32 7.51
C GLY A 240 -5.12 4.21 6.92
N GLY A 241 -5.18 4.34 5.59
CA GLY A 241 -6.22 5.13 4.91
C GLY A 241 -7.61 4.55 5.07
N TYR A 242 -7.73 3.23 4.97
CA TYR A 242 -8.96 2.50 5.25
C TYR A 242 -9.46 2.76 6.67
N GLY A 243 -8.59 2.56 7.68
CA GLY A 243 -8.95 2.78 9.08
C GLY A 243 -9.33 4.23 9.36
N MET A 244 -8.61 5.18 8.77
CA MET A 244 -8.90 6.60 8.87
C MET A 244 -10.29 6.93 8.29
N MET A 245 -10.60 6.48 7.07
CA MET A 245 -11.92 6.68 6.46
C MET A 245 -13.07 6.10 7.31
N ARG A 246 -12.87 4.91 7.91
CA ARG A 246 -13.87 4.28 8.79
C ARG A 246 -14.08 5.06 10.09
N MET A 247 -13.00 5.55 10.69
CA MET A 247 -13.08 6.27 11.96
C MET A 247 -13.54 7.72 11.79
N MET A 248 -13.28 8.37 10.65
CA MET A 248 -13.64 9.77 10.44
C MET A 248 -15.13 10.04 10.60
N VAL A 249 -16.00 9.11 10.21
CA VAL A 249 -17.45 9.22 10.39
C VAL A 249 -17.84 9.44 11.86
N MET A 250 -17.04 8.91 12.80
CA MET A 250 -17.27 9.03 14.25
C MET A 250 -16.64 10.25 14.90
N LEU A 251 -15.66 10.85 14.23
CA LEU A 251 -14.85 11.93 14.79
C LEU A 251 -15.42 13.32 14.48
N ASP A 252 -16.49 13.38 13.69
CA ASP A 252 -17.20 14.62 13.37
C ASP A 252 -18.06 15.08 14.57
N PRO A 253 -18.12 16.40 14.86
CA PRO A 253 -17.56 17.52 14.08
C PRO A 253 -16.13 17.96 14.48
N LEU A 254 -15.54 17.37 15.54
CA LEU A 254 -14.25 17.80 16.12
C LEU A 254 -13.08 17.74 15.11
N SER A 255 -13.15 16.79 14.18
CA SER A 255 -12.26 16.67 13.01
C SER A 255 -12.01 18.01 12.30
N LYS A 256 -13.04 18.85 12.15
CA LYS A 256 -12.97 20.12 11.41
C LYS A 256 -12.03 21.13 12.06
N GLU A 257 -11.85 21.06 13.38
CA GLU A 257 -10.97 21.96 14.14
C GLU A 257 -9.58 21.35 14.36
N LEU A 258 -9.48 20.05 14.58
CA LEU A 258 -8.21 19.40 14.92
C LEU A 258 -7.40 18.91 13.70
N ALA A 259 -7.98 18.88 12.50
CA ALA A 259 -7.30 18.39 11.30
C ALA A 259 -6.18 19.32 10.79
N TYR A 260 -6.24 20.63 11.07
CA TYR A 260 -5.31 21.63 10.46
C TYR A 260 -3.82 21.28 10.59
N PRO A 261 -3.28 20.91 11.77
CA PRO A 261 -1.86 20.59 11.91
C PRO A 261 -1.44 19.40 11.02
N PHE A 262 -2.31 18.39 10.90
CA PHE A 262 -2.04 17.21 10.10
C PHE A 262 -2.15 17.49 8.60
N ILE A 263 -3.08 18.35 8.18
CA ILE A 263 -3.17 18.82 6.79
C ILE A 263 -1.90 19.59 6.42
N ILE A 264 -1.42 20.49 7.28
CA ILE A 264 -0.18 21.26 7.04
C ILE A 264 1.01 20.31 6.93
N LEU A 265 1.14 19.34 7.84
CA LEU A 265 2.20 18.32 7.79
C LEU A 265 2.12 17.46 6.52
N ALA A 266 0.92 17.11 6.06
CA ALA A 266 0.72 16.35 4.84
C ALA A 266 1.16 17.16 3.60
N LEU A 267 0.70 18.41 3.47
CA LEU A 267 1.01 19.28 2.34
C LEU A 267 2.50 19.65 2.28
N TRP A 268 3.08 20.03 3.41
CA TRP A 268 4.52 20.29 3.50
C TRP A 268 5.34 19.00 3.26
N GLY A 269 4.83 17.88 3.76
CA GLY A 269 5.41 16.56 3.57
C GLY A 269 5.57 16.16 2.11
N ILE A 270 4.58 16.47 1.26
CA ILE A 270 4.64 16.20 -0.19
C ILE A 270 5.87 16.89 -0.81
N ILE A 271 6.08 18.17 -0.51
CA ILE A 271 7.22 18.94 -1.04
C ILE A 271 8.54 18.41 -0.49
N MET A 272 8.63 18.23 0.83
CA MET A 272 9.87 17.82 1.48
C MET A 272 10.30 16.42 1.03
N THR A 273 9.41 15.44 1.06
CA THR A 273 9.72 14.07 0.62
C THR A 273 9.94 13.97 -0.89
N GLY A 274 9.23 14.77 -1.69
CA GLY A 274 9.55 14.90 -3.12
C GLY A 274 10.94 15.46 -3.36
N SER A 275 11.34 16.49 -2.60
CA SER A 275 12.68 17.10 -2.72
C SER A 275 13.80 16.15 -2.28
N THR A 276 13.54 15.29 -1.28
CA THR A 276 14.51 14.26 -0.90
C THR A 276 14.65 13.22 -2.00
N CYS A 277 13.57 12.84 -2.70
CA CYS A 277 13.62 11.89 -3.83
C CYS A 277 14.60 12.34 -4.92
N LEU A 278 14.65 13.64 -5.24
CA LEU A 278 15.57 14.19 -6.26
C LEU A 278 17.05 13.98 -5.91
N ARG A 279 17.38 13.79 -4.63
CA ARG A 279 18.76 13.60 -4.15
C ARG A 279 19.06 12.18 -3.69
N GLN A 280 18.10 11.26 -3.78
CA GLN A 280 18.33 9.87 -3.37
C GLN A 280 19.28 9.15 -4.33
N THR A 281 20.32 8.54 -3.78
CA THR A 281 21.25 7.67 -4.50
C THR A 281 20.72 6.24 -4.61
N ASP A 282 19.96 5.79 -3.61
CA ASP A 282 19.41 4.44 -3.53
C ASP A 282 18.05 4.37 -4.23
N LEU A 283 17.92 3.44 -5.17
CA LEU A 283 16.72 3.36 -5.99
C LEU A 283 15.50 2.89 -5.17
N LYS A 284 15.68 1.93 -4.25
CA LYS A 284 14.60 1.49 -3.34
C LYS A 284 14.19 2.58 -2.35
N SER A 285 15.12 3.40 -1.86
CA SER A 285 14.79 4.49 -0.93
C SER A 285 14.05 5.60 -1.66
N LEU A 286 14.40 5.91 -2.92
CA LEU A 286 13.67 6.87 -3.74
C LEU A 286 12.20 6.42 -3.89
N ILE A 287 11.95 5.16 -4.25
CA ILE A 287 10.59 4.63 -4.36
C ILE A 287 9.86 4.72 -3.01
N ALA A 288 10.54 4.42 -1.90
CA ALA A 288 9.99 4.54 -0.56
C ALA A 288 9.63 5.99 -0.18
N TYR A 289 10.45 6.98 -0.49
CA TYR A 289 10.10 8.39 -0.24
C TYR A 289 8.98 8.87 -1.18
N SER A 290 8.94 8.38 -2.42
CA SER A 290 7.84 8.68 -3.33
C SER A 290 6.50 8.18 -2.78
N SER A 291 6.45 7.01 -2.14
CA SER A 291 5.21 6.52 -1.51
C SER A 291 4.78 7.36 -0.32
N VAL A 292 5.70 7.91 0.48
CA VAL A 292 5.37 8.89 1.51
C VAL A 292 4.73 10.14 0.89
N SER A 293 5.25 10.63 -0.24
CA SER A 293 4.69 11.80 -0.92
C SER A 293 3.24 11.57 -1.41
N HIS A 294 2.96 10.46 -2.11
CA HIS A 294 1.62 10.16 -2.59
C HIS A 294 0.64 9.84 -1.44
N MET A 295 1.07 9.12 -0.40
CA MET A 295 0.21 8.87 0.77
C MET A 295 -0.03 10.14 1.60
N GLY A 296 0.87 11.13 1.54
CA GLY A 296 0.63 12.46 2.09
C GLY A 296 -0.57 13.15 1.43
N LEU A 297 -0.69 13.04 0.09
CA LEU A 297 -1.86 13.56 -0.62
C LEU A 297 -3.14 12.82 -0.20
N VAL A 298 -3.09 11.49 -0.07
CA VAL A 298 -4.21 10.66 0.44
C VAL A 298 -4.65 11.13 1.83
N ALA A 299 -3.70 11.36 2.76
CA ALA A 299 -4.01 11.87 4.10
C ALA A 299 -4.69 13.24 4.05
N GLY A 300 -4.20 14.16 3.21
CA GLY A 300 -4.83 15.47 2.99
C GLY A 300 -6.27 15.35 2.46
N GLY A 301 -6.50 14.48 1.47
CA GLY A 301 -7.82 14.24 0.91
C GLY A 301 -8.83 13.65 1.91
N ILE A 302 -8.38 12.73 2.78
CA ILE A 302 -9.22 12.13 3.82
C ILE A 302 -9.56 13.14 4.92
N LEU A 303 -8.59 13.98 5.34
CA LEU A 303 -8.78 14.95 6.42
C LEU A 303 -9.79 16.07 6.09
N ILE A 304 -10.03 16.36 4.80
CA ILE A 304 -11.01 17.35 4.36
C ILE A 304 -12.45 16.80 4.40
N GLN A 305 -12.61 15.46 4.38
CA GLN A 305 -13.90 14.77 4.51
C GLN A 305 -14.95 15.17 3.45
N THR A 306 -14.53 15.51 2.24
CA THR A 306 -15.44 15.72 1.12
C THR A 306 -15.63 14.43 0.31
N PRO A 307 -16.78 14.22 -0.35
CA PRO A 307 -17.00 13.04 -1.21
C PRO A 307 -15.93 12.89 -2.31
N TRP A 308 -15.55 14.01 -2.92
CA TRP A 308 -14.46 14.06 -3.90
C TRP A 308 -13.09 13.75 -3.28
N GLY A 309 -12.87 14.11 -2.01
CA GLY A 309 -11.65 13.81 -1.28
C GLY A 309 -11.53 12.31 -0.96
N PHE A 310 -12.62 11.68 -0.52
CA PHE A 310 -12.65 10.24 -0.28
C PHE A 310 -12.53 9.42 -1.56
N SER A 311 -13.27 9.76 -2.62
CA SER A 311 -13.15 9.07 -3.91
C SER A 311 -11.73 9.19 -4.47
N GLY A 312 -11.15 10.39 -4.49
CA GLY A 312 -9.77 10.60 -4.92
C GLY A 312 -8.74 9.83 -4.10
N ALA A 313 -8.91 9.79 -2.78
CA ALA A 313 -8.06 9.02 -1.88
C ALA A 313 -8.12 7.51 -2.16
N ILE A 314 -9.30 6.94 -2.41
CA ILE A 314 -9.44 5.51 -2.75
C ILE A 314 -8.79 5.21 -4.10
N ILE A 315 -9.07 6.04 -5.11
CA ILE A 315 -8.48 5.88 -6.45
C ILE A 315 -6.96 5.90 -6.37
N LEU A 316 -6.39 6.90 -5.68
CA LEU A 316 -4.93 7.02 -5.54
C LEU A 316 -4.34 5.88 -4.71
N MET A 317 -5.00 5.42 -3.65
CA MET A 317 -4.56 4.27 -2.85
C MET A 317 -4.39 3.01 -3.70
N ILE A 318 -5.36 2.68 -4.55
CA ILE A 318 -5.34 1.49 -5.40
C ILE A 318 -4.29 1.66 -6.51
N ALA A 319 -4.33 2.79 -7.21
CA ALA A 319 -3.47 3.06 -8.35
C ALA A 319 -1.99 3.13 -7.93
N HIS A 320 -1.69 3.88 -6.87
CA HIS A 320 -0.35 3.91 -6.31
C HIS A 320 0.05 2.52 -5.76
N GLY A 321 -0.89 1.73 -5.24
CA GLY A 321 -0.59 0.37 -4.77
C GLY A 321 -0.04 -0.55 -5.87
N LEU A 322 -0.61 -0.51 -7.07
CA LEU A 322 -0.14 -1.26 -8.24
C LEU A 322 1.16 -0.69 -8.82
N VAL A 323 1.28 0.63 -8.90
CA VAL A 323 2.46 1.30 -9.49
C VAL A 323 3.69 1.19 -8.57
N SER A 324 3.53 1.42 -7.27
CA SER A 324 4.66 1.33 -6.33
C SER A 324 5.19 -0.11 -6.22
N SER A 325 4.31 -1.12 -6.19
CA SER A 325 4.75 -2.53 -6.24
C SER A 325 5.49 -2.86 -7.55
N ALA A 326 5.00 -2.40 -8.70
CA ALA A 326 5.70 -2.56 -9.98
C ALA A 326 7.10 -1.93 -9.96
N LEU A 327 7.25 -0.72 -9.42
CA LEU A 327 8.54 -0.04 -9.29
C LEU A 327 9.50 -0.80 -8.34
N PHE A 328 9.02 -1.32 -7.21
CA PHE A 328 9.85 -2.16 -6.33
C PHE A 328 10.30 -3.46 -7.00
N CYS A 329 9.45 -4.04 -7.85
CA CYS A 329 9.83 -5.20 -8.65
C CYS A 329 10.89 -4.86 -9.72
N LEU A 330 10.72 -3.75 -10.43
CA LEU A 330 11.74 -3.27 -11.38
C LEU A 330 13.07 -2.99 -10.69
N ALA A 331 13.03 -2.33 -9.53
CA ALA A 331 14.19 -2.12 -8.68
C ALA A 331 14.88 -3.44 -8.31
N ASN A 332 14.08 -4.46 -8.00
CA ASN A 332 14.62 -5.78 -7.70
C ASN A 332 15.25 -6.46 -8.91
N THR A 333 14.64 -6.42 -10.09
CA THR A 333 15.24 -7.04 -11.28
C THR A 333 16.58 -6.41 -11.67
N ALA A 334 16.76 -5.10 -11.41
CA ALA A 334 18.06 -4.46 -11.52
C ALA A 334 19.03 -4.97 -10.43
N TYR A 335 18.57 -5.02 -9.18
CA TYR A 335 19.37 -5.49 -8.04
C TYR A 335 19.82 -6.96 -8.16
N GLU A 336 18.99 -7.87 -8.69
CA GLU A 336 19.37 -9.28 -8.91
C GLU A 336 20.54 -9.44 -9.88
N ARG A 337 20.80 -8.42 -10.72
CA ARG A 337 21.88 -8.42 -11.72
C ARG A 337 23.10 -7.63 -11.27
N THR A 338 22.90 -6.47 -10.66
CA THR A 338 23.99 -5.57 -10.25
C THR A 338 24.44 -5.77 -8.80
N HIS A 339 23.67 -6.54 -8.00
CA HIS A 339 23.83 -6.73 -6.55
C HIS A 339 23.98 -5.45 -5.73
N SER A 340 23.64 -4.29 -6.31
CA SER A 340 23.77 -2.98 -5.72
C SER A 340 22.47 -2.19 -5.92
N ARG A 341 22.09 -1.42 -4.90
CA ARG A 341 20.85 -0.60 -4.90
C ARG A 341 21.09 0.80 -5.47
N THR A 342 22.35 1.16 -5.69
CA THR A 342 22.78 2.49 -6.09
C THR A 342 22.43 2.76 -7.56
N MET A 343 21.64 3.80 -7.80
CA MET A 343 21.06 4.09 -9.10
C MET A 343 22.12 4.37 -10.18
N ILE A 344 23.20 5.06 -9.81
CA ILE A 344 24.27 5.47 -10.74
C ILE A 344 25.04 4.25 -11.27
N LEU A 345 25.12 3.16 -10.50
CA LEU A 345 25.78 1.93 -10.96
C LEU A 345 24.94 1.19 -12.01
N ALA A 346 23.63 1.41 -12.06
CA ALA A 346 22.72 0.73 -12.98
C ALA A 346 22.28 1.65 -14.13
N ARG A 347 23.24 2.36 -14.76
CA ARG A 347 22.98 3.36 -15.81
C ARG A 347 23.01 2.75 -17.22
N GLY A 348 22.23 3.32 -18.14
CA GLY A 348 22.24 2.97 -19.56
C GLY A 348 21.59 1.62 -19.89
N LEU A 349 20.76 1.08 -18.98
CA LEU A 349 20.17 -0.26 -19.13
C LEU A 349 19.26 -0.40 -20.36
N GLN A 350 18.76 0.69 -20.94
CA GLN A 350 17.94 0.65 -22.15
C GLN A 350 18.68 0.05 -23.35
N MET A 351 19.99 0.30 -23.48
CA MET A 351 20.79 -0.24 -24.59
C MET A 351 20.97 -1.76 -24.48
N ILE A 352 20.97 -2.29 -23.26
CA ILE A 352 21.15 -3.72 -22.99
C ILE A 352 19.79 -4.43 -23.03
N PHE A 353 18.76 -3.84 -22.43
CA PHE A 353 17.43 -4.43 -22.22
C PHE A 353 16.31 -3.49 -22.69
N PRO A 354 16.03 -3.43 -24.00
CA PRO A 354 15.04 -2.49 -24.54
C PRO A 354 13.61 -2.78 -24.06
N LEU A 355 13.23 -4.06 -23.95
CA LEU A 355 11.89 -4.44 -23.49
C LEU A 355 11.65 -4.11 -22.01
N THR A 356 12.70 -4.05 -21.19
CA THR A 356 12.53 -3.65 -19.78
C THR A 356 12.49 -2.16 -19.63
N ALA A 357 13.19 -1.44 -20.50
CA ALA A 357 13.07 0.00 -20.56
C ALA A 357 11.63 0.44 -20.88
N THR A 358 10.86 -0.33 -21.66
CA THR A 358 9.42 -0.03 -21.85
C THR A 358 8.61 -0.23 -20.57
N TRP A 359 8.88 -1.29 -19.79
CA TRP A 359 8.25 -1.48 -18.48
C TRP A 359 8.61 -0.38 -17.48
N TRP A 360 9.89 0.02 -17.42
CA TRP A 360 10.35 1.17 -16.65
C TRP A 360 9.67 2.46 -17.09
N PHE A 361 9.52 2.67 -18.39
CA PHE A 361 8.88 3.87 -18.93
C PHE A 361 7.41 3.92 -18.53
N LEU A 362 6.64 2.84 -18.75
CA LEU A 362 5.23 2.76 -18.38
C LEU A 362 5.02 2.93 -16.86
N ALA A 363 5.83 2.29 -16.03
CA ALA A 363 5.73 2.44 -14.58
C ALA A 363 6.06 3.87 -14.12
N ASN A 364 7.06 4.53 -14.72
CA ASN A 364 7.38 5.92 -14.41
C ASN A 364 6.31 6.90 -14.89
N LEU A 365 5.72 6.67 -16.07
CA LEU A 365 4.58 7.45 -16.57
C LEU A 365 3.37 7.32 -15.64
N ALA A 366 3.11 6.12 -15.12
CA ALA A 366 2.08 5.93 -14.12
C ALA A 366 2.41 6.66 -12.82
N ASN A 367 3.67 6.61 -12.36
CA ASN A 367 4.10 7.26 -11.12
C ASN A 367 3.99 8.79 -11.16
N LEU A 368 4.28 9.42 -12.32
CA LEU A 368 4.11 10.87 -12.51
C LEU A 368 2.67 11.30 -12.78
N ALA A 369 1.72 10.37 -12.72
CA ALA A 369 0.30 10.62 -12.99
C ALA A 369 0.04 11.13 -14.41
N LEU A 370 0.50 10.42 -15.45
CA LEU A 370 0.18 10.78 -16.84
C LEU A 370 -1.33 10.59 -17.14
N PRO A 371 -2.02 11.52 -17.82
CA PRO A 371 -3.38 11.28 -18.32
C PRO A 371 -3.37 10.17 -19.38
N PRO A 372 -4.36 9.23 -19.40
CA PRO A 372 -5.54 9.09 -18.55
C PRO A 372 -5.38 8.06 -17.40
N LEU A 373 -4.18 7.85 -16.86
CA LEU A 373 -3.95 6.77 -15.87
C LEU A 373 -4.63 7.06 -14.52
N PRO A 374 -4.99 6.01 -13.75
CA PRO A 374 -5.77 6.18 -12.50
C PRO A 374 -5.06 7.01 -11.42
N ASN A 375 -3.72 7.05 -11.41
CA ASN A 375 -2.96 7.93 -10.51
C ASN A 375 -3.37 9.39 -10.68
N LEU A 376 -3.49 9.87 -11.93
CA LEU A 376 -3.93 11.25 -12.19
C LEU A 376 -5.37 11.47 -11.74
N MET A 377 -6.26 10.51 -11.99
CA MET A 377 -7.66 10.63 -11.57
C MET A 377 -7.74 10.85 -10.05
N GLY A 378 -6.97 10.10 -9.27
CA GLY A 378 -6.89 10.27 -7.81
C GLY A 378 -6.21 11.57 -7.38
N GLU A 379 -5.07 11.93 -8.00
CA GLU A 379 -4.35 13.15 -7.65
C GLU A 379 -5.15 14.41 -7.98
N LEU A 380 -5.73 14.49 -9.17
CA LEU A 380 -6.51 15.64 -9.61
C LEU A 380 -7.75 15.85 -8.73
N THR A 381 -8.48 14.78 -8.40
CA THR A 381 -9.65 14.86 -7.52
C THR A 381 -9.27 15.38 -6.14
N ILE A 382 -8.16 14.91 -5.54
CA ILE A 382 -7.69 15.44 -4.26
C ILE A 382 -7.20 16.90 -4.37
N ILE A 383 -6.54 17.27 -5.47
CA ILE A 383 -6.11 18.66 -5.68
C ILE A 383 -7.32 19.60 -5.78
N THR A 384 -8.38 19.18 -6.47
CA THR A 384 -9.62 19.98 -6.56
C THR A 384 -10.31 20.15 -5.21
N THR A 385 -10.29 19.13 -4.35
CA THR A 385 -10.90 19.22 -3.02
C THR A 385 -10.09 20.11 -2.09
N LEU A 386 -8.75 19.99 -2.12
CA LEU A 386 -7.85 20.88 -1.40
C LEU A 386 -8.01 22.34 -1.85
N PHE A 387 -8.13 22.58 -3.15
CA PHE A 387 -8.38 23.91 -3.69
C PHE A 387 -9.71 24.49 -3.21
N SER A 388 -10.77 23.66 -3.16
CA SER A 388 -12.07 24.06 -2.62
C SER A 388 -12.02 24.37 -1.12
N TRP A 389 -11.15 23.68 -0.37
CA TRP A 389 -10.96 23.89 1.06
C TRP A 389 -10.16 25.18 1.35
N SER A 390 -9.03 25.39 0.66
CA SER A 390 -8.40 26.72 0.59
C SER A 390 -7.61 26.89 -0.72
N PRO A 391 -7.80 28.02 -1.45
CA PRO A 391 -7.15 28.23 -2.74
C PRO A 391 -5.62 28.18 -2.69
N TRP A 392 -5.02 28.58 -1.57
CA TRP A 392 -3.56 28.58 -1.38
C TRP A 392 -2.93 27.19 -1.47
N THR A 393 -3.69 26.13 -1.22
CA THR A 393 -3.20 24.74 -1.34
C THR A 393 -2.77 24.38 -2.76
N ILE A 394 -3.26 25.08 -3.80
CA ILE A 394 -2.86 24.82 -5.19
C ILE A 394 -1.37 25.07 -5.42
N LEU A 395 -0.80 26.04 -4.72
CA LEU A 395 0.63 26.33 -4.82
C LEU A 395 1.44 25.14 -4.31
N LEU A 396 1.08 24.60 -3.14
CA LEU A 396 1.79 23.49 -2.51
C LEU A 396 1.62 22.19 -3.29
N THR A 397 0.38 21.88 -3.68
CA THR A 397 0.08 20.67 -4.45
C THR A 397 0.62 20.74 -5.88
N GLY A 398 0.51 21.89 -6.55
CA GLY A 398 1.10 22.12 -7.87
C GLY A 398 2.63 21.98 -7.85
N LEU A 399 3.32 22.58 -6.88
CA LEU A 399 4.76 22.36 -6.69
C LEU A 399 5.07 20.89 -6.39
N GLY A 400 4.25 20.22 -5.58
CA GLY A 400 4.35 18.79 -5.31
C GLY A 400 4.32 17.95 -6.59
N THR A 401 3.33 18.18 -7.46
CA THR A 401 3.21 17.46 -8.75
C THR A 401 4.36 17.76 -9.71
N LEU A 402 4.91 18.98 -9.70
CA LEU A 402 6.09 19.30 -10.49
C LEU A 402 7.32 18.54 -9.99
N ILE A 403 7.49 18.44 -8.68
CA ILE A 403 8.57 17.67 -8.05
C ILE A 403 8.38 16.16 -8.33
N THR A 404 7.15 15.64 -8.34
CA THR A 404 6.87 14.23 -8.66
C THR A 404 7.23 13.88 -10.10
N ALA A 405 6.90 14.76 -11.05
CA ALA A 405 7.38 14.65 -12.42
C ALA A 405 8.93 14.72 -12.50
N GLY A 406 9.55 15.61 -11.71
CA GLY A 406 11.00 15.75 -11.63
C GLY A 406 11.71 14.47 -11.20
N TYR A 407 11.34 13.88 -10.04
CA TYR A 407 12.06 12.71 -9.52
C TYR A 407 11.75 11.41 -10.28
N SER A 408 10.55 11.27 -10.85
CA SER A 408 10.17 10.09 -11.64
C SER A 408 10.91 10.04 -12.97
N LEU A 409 11.00 11.18 -13.66
CA LEU A 409 11.84 11.30 -14.86
C LEU A 409 13.32 11.15 -14.52
N TYR A 410 13.79 11.72 -13.41
CA TYR A 410 15.16 11.52 -12.93
C TYR A 410 15.47 10.03 -12.73
N MET A 411 14.60 9.29 -12.04
CA MET A 411 14.74 7.84 -11.85
C MET A 411 14.86 7.10 -13.19
N PHE A 412 14.01 7.43 -14.17
CA PHE A 412 14.05 6.82 -15.49
C PHE A 412 15.34 7.17 -16.26
N LEU A 413 15.72 8.44 -16.28
CA LEU A 413 16.89 8.92 -17.03
C LEU A 413 18.19 8.36 -16.46
N MET A 414 18.33 8.30 -15.14
CA MET A 414 19.55 7.83 -14.50
C MET A 414 19.73 6.31 -14.57
N SER A 415 18.64 5.54 -14.56
CA SER A 415 18.72 4.08 -14.67
C SER A 415 18.76 3.60 -16.14
N GLN A 416 17.84 4.09 -16.97
CA GLN A 416 17.66 3.55 -18.33
C GLN A 416 18.52 4.26 -19.36
N ARG A 417 18.69 5.58 -19.27
CA ARG A 417 19.41 6.36 -20.30
C ARG A 417 20.87 6.64 -19.93
N GLY A 418 21.62 7.09 -20.93
CA GLY A 418 23.03 7.42 -20.83
C GLY A 418 23.95 6.28 -21.24
N GLN A 419 25.26 6.51 -21.11
CA GLN A 419 26.27 5.51 -21.43
C GLN A 419 26.28 4.41 -20.39
N VAL A 420 26.37 3.16 -20.85
CA VAL A 420 26.54 1.98 -19.99
C VAL A 420 27.93 2.06 -19.34
N PRO A 421 28.04 1.97 -18.00
CA PRO A 421 29.33 1.93 -17.33
C PRO A 421 30.16 0.73 -17.76
N ASN A 422 31.45 0.93 -18.04
CA ASN A 422 32.34 -0.11 -18.57
C ASN A 422 32.52 -1.33 -17.63
N HIS A 423 32.24 -1.19 -16.33
CA HIS A 423 32.32 -2.30 -15.37
C HIS A 423 31.13 -3.26 -15.45
N ILE A 424 30.03 -2.86 -16.10
CA ILE A 424 28.87 -3.71 -16.32
C ILE A 424 29.15 -4.58 -17.54
N THR A 425 29.56 -5.82 -17.30
CA THR A 425 29.81 -6.82 -18.36
C THR A 425 28.96 -8.06 -18.11
N GLY A 426 28.41 -8.63 -19.18
CA GLY A 426 27.77 -9.96 -19.13
C GLY A 426 26.49 -10.05 -18.29
N LEU A 427 25.68 -9.00 -18.20
CA LEU A 427 24.38 -9.09 -17.52
C LEU A 427 23.46 -10.11 -18.22
N GLN A 428 22.84 -10.99 -17.42
CA GLN A 428 21.88 -11.95 -17.94
C GLN A 428 20.63 -11.24 -18.48
N PRO A 429 20.05 -11.70 -19.61
CA PRO A 429 18.80 -11.17 -20.15
C PRO A 429 17.64 -11.33 -19.17
N PHE A 430 16.58 -10.57 -19.41
CA PHE A 430 15.37 -10.67 -18.60
C PHE A 430 14.64 -11.98 -18.82
N HIS A 431 14.25 -12.61 -17.72
CA HIS A 431 13.54 -13.87 -17.75
C HIS A 431 12.06 -13.64 -18.05
N THR A 432 11.41 -14.64 -18.65
CA THR A 432 9.96 -14.62 -18.90
C THR A 432 9.14 -14.40 -17.64
N ARG A 433 9.59 -14.91 -16.48
CA ARG A 433 9.02 -14.65 -15.15
C ARG A 433 8.95 -13.15 -14.82
N GLU A 434 10.02 -12.40 -15.11
CA GLU A 434 10.11 -10.97 -14.80
C GLU A 434 9.18 -10.17 -15.71
N HIS A 435 9.11 -10.51 -17.00
CA HIS A 435 8.14 -9.90 -17.92
C HIS A 435 6.70 -10.22 -17.54
N LEU A 436 6.39 -11.47 -17.19
CA LEU A 436 5.06 -11.86 -16.71
C LEU A 436 4.70 -11.04 -15.46
N LEU A 437 5.62 -10.92 -14.51
CA LEU A 437 5.39 -10.13 -13.30
C LEU A 437 5.08 -8.66 -13.64
N MET A 438 5.80 -8.03 -14.57
CA MET A 438 5.51 -6.65 -14.96
C MET A 438 4.17 -6.51 -15.69
N THR A 439 3.82 -7.47 -16.56
CA THR A 439 2.53 -7.47 -17.23
C THR A 439 1.37 -7.58 -16.24
N LEU A 440 1.48 -8.44 -15.21
CA LEU A 440 0.46 -8.62 -14.18
C LEU A 440 0.29 -7.40 -13.26
N HIS A 441 1.29 -6.52 -13.15
CA HIS A 441 1.13 -5.24 -12.45
C HIS A 441 0.48 -4.17 -13.35
N LEU A 442 0.96 -4.02 -14.59
CA LEU A 442 0.60 -2.87 -15.43
C LEU A 442 -0.70 -3.08 -16.22
N ILE A 443 -1.06 -4.30 -16.60
CA ILE A 443 -2.32 -4.58 -17.29
C ILE A 443 -3.53 -4.15 -16.45
N PRO A 444 -3.63 -4.49 -15.14
CA PRO A 444 -4.71 -3.99 -14.30
C PRO A 444 -4.78 -2.45 -14.25
N VAL A 445 -3.64 -1.76 -14.18
CA VAL A 445 -3.61 -0.28 -14.18
C VAL A 445 -4.23 0.28 -15.46
N ILE A 446 -3.93 -0.31 -16.62
CA ILE A 446 -4.50 0.11 -17.90
C ILE A 446 -5.98 -0.24 -17.99
N LEU A 447 -6.37 -1.44 -17.56
CA LEU A 447 -7.77 -1.88 -17.58
C LEU A 447 -8.67 -1.03 -16.68
N LEU A 448 -8.17 -0.57 -15.53
CA LEU A 448 -8.91 0.31 -14.63
C LEU A 448 -9.25 1.67 -15.25
N VAL A 449 -8.52 2.11 -16.28
CA VAL A 449 -8.88 3.32 -17.06
C VAL A 449 -10.21 3.13 -17.79
N THR A 450 -10.52 1.90 -18.24
CA THR A 450 -11.75 1.62 -19.01
C THR A 450 -13.01 1.63 -18.15
N LYS A 451 -12.88 1.29 -16.86
CA LYS A 451 -13.98 1.27 -15.87
C LYS A 451 -13.51 1.82 -14.52
N PRO A 452 -13.29 3.14 -14.40
CA PRO A 452 -12.76 3.75 -13.19
C PRO A 452 -13.76 3.69 -12.02
N GLU A 453 -15.06 3.49 -12.31
CA GLU A 453 -16.16 3.33 -11.35
C GLU A 453 -15.85 2.26 -10.28
N LEU A 454 -15.09 1.23 -10.66
CA LEU A 454 -14.66 0.16 -9.76
C LEU A 454 -13.77 0.64 -8.60
N MET A 455 -13.25 1.87 -8.68
CA MET A 455 -12.33 2.47 -7.70
C MET A 455 -12.92 3.69 -6.97
N TRP A 456 -14.11 4.18 -7.34
CA TRP A 456 -14.63 5.46 -6.84
C TRP A 456 -15.27 5.38 -5.44
N GLY A 457 -15.38 4.17 -4.89
CA GLY A 457 -15.93 3.98 -3.56
C GLY A 457 -17.43 4.29 -3.50
N TRP A 458 -17.85 4.96 -2.42
CA TRP A 458 -19.27 5.20 -2.11
C TRP A 458 -19.87 6.38 -2.88
N CYS A 459 -19.06 7.14 -3.62
CA CYS A 459 -19.48 8.39 -4.26
C CYS A 459 -19.93 8.18 -5.71
N TYR A 460 -20.49 7.01 -6.01
CA TYR A 460 -21.15 6.67 -7.28
C TYR A 460 -22.67 6.62 -7.11
#